data_AF-A0A6M1E3W6-F1
#
_entry.id   AF-A0A6M1E3W6-F1
#
_cell.length_a   1.000
_cell.length_b   1.000
_cell.length_c   1.000
_cell.angle_alpha   90.00
_cell.angle_beta   90.00
_cell.angle_gamma   90.00
#
_symmetry.space_group_name_H-M   'P 1'
#
loop_
_entity.id
_entity.type
_entity.pdbx_description
1 polymer ?
#
loop_
_entity_poly.entity_id
_entity_poly.type
_entity_poly.pdbx_seq_one_letter_code
_entity_poly.pdbx_strand_id
1 'polypeptide(L)'
;MKSITVTTFLIFIFCGSIAASPLSIVAYVNDSPVEAAELKREMMRYRAVVYNEYAKAFDLSKVKDFWHTDFEGTTPMDSLRNKALKSLIEIKVQQQLLEENRLWPYNTYGELLAALEQENEQRQQKALKKEIIYGPVVYSEQIFFDYKFSNALIVLKNSLAGNKIPVNDSLLLVHFDTLKSEGVYSAEKTFDNFKRQIMDSYIDRVYKRLLAKMVNETKVKTMKIYNEIVV
;
A
#
# COMPACT_ATOMS: atom_id res chain seq x y z
N MET A 1 68.13 -28.67 -10.28
CA MET A 1 66.82 -28.39 -10.91
C MET A 1 65.77 -28.30 -9.81
N LYS A 2 65.27 -27.10 -9.51
CA LYS A 2 64.17 -26.88 -8.55
C LYS A 2 62.87 -26.74 -9.35
N SER A 3 61.93 -27.67 -9.14
CA SER A 3 60.58 -27.62 -9.72
C SER A 3 59.75 -26.63 -8.91
N ILE A 4 59.15 -25.65 -9.60
CA ILE A 4 58.24 -24.65 -9.04
C ILE A 4 56.82 -25.15 -9.27
N THR A 5 56.11 -25.46 -8.19
CA THR A 5 54.69 -25.82 -8.23
C THR A 5 53.86 -24.55 -8.19
N VAL A 6 53.31 -24.13 -9.33
CA VAL A 6 52.36 -23.01 -9.40
C VAL A 6 50.98 -23.56 -9.04
N THR A 7 50.47 -23.17 -7.87
CA THR A 7 49.10 -23.48 -7.44
C THR A 7 48.22 -22.30 -7.85
N THR A 8 47.43 -22.47 -8.91
CA THR A 8 46.46 -21.47 -9.36
C THR A 8 45.26 -21.45 -8.43
N PHE A 9 45.10 -20.38 -7.66
CA PHE A 9 43.90 -20.11 -6.88
C PHE A 9 42.82 -19.53 -7.80
N LEU A 10 41.79 -20.32 -8.08
CA LEU A 10 40.62 -19.88 -8.84
C LEU A 10 39.68 -19.13 -7.89
N ILE A 11 39.71 -17.80 -7.94
CA ILE A 11 38.77 -16.95 -7.21
C ILE A 11 37.42 -16.99 -7.95
N PHE A 12 36.49 -17.78 -7.46
CA PHE A 12 35.08 -17.68 -7.86
C PHE A 12 34.51 -16.38 -7.28
N ILE A 13 34.41 -15.35 -8.12
CA ILE A 13 33.59 -14.16 -7.82
C ILE A 13 32.12 -14.61 -7.91
N PHE A 14 31.58 -15.07 -6.78
CA PHE A 14 30.15 -15.25 -6.64
C PHE A 14 29.53 -13.85 -6.57
N CYS A 15 29.07 -13.33 -7.71
CA CYS A 15 28.20 -12.16 -7.76
C CYS A 15 26.82 -12.59 -7.21
N GLY A 16 26.77 -12.83 -5.91
CA GLY A 16 25.50 -13.03 -5.21
C GLY A 16 24.86 -11.66 -5.07
N SER A 17 23.79 -11.40 -5.83
CA SER A 17 22.85 -10.35 -5.47
C SER A 17 22.41 -10.61 -4.05
N ILE A 18 22.91 -9.82 -3.10
CA ILE A 18 22.44 -9.86 -1.71
C ILE A 18 21.00 -9.40 -1.78
N ALA A 19 20.07 -10.35 -1.70
CA ALA A 19 18.65 -10.02 -1.63
C ALA A 19 18.45 -9.09 -0.42
N ALA A 20 17.87 -7.92 -0.66
CA ALA A 20 17.56 -6.97 0.39
C ALA A 20 16.80 -7.67 1.53
N SER A 21 17.25 -7.46 2.78
CA SER A 21 16.51 -7.94 3.94
C SER A 21 15.09 -7.35 3.89
N PRO A 22 14.04 -8.10 4.28
CA PRO A 22 12.67 -7.59 4.33
C PRO A 22 12.54 -6.25 5.07
N LEU A 23 13.36 -6.04 6.11
CA LEU A 23 13.36 -4.85 6.96
C LEU A 23 14.38 -3.78 6.50
N SER A 24 15.05 -3.98 5.36
CA SER A 24 15.93 -2.94 4.80
C SER A 24 15.11 -1.72 4.40
N ILE A 25 15.57 -0.53 4.79
CA ILE A 25 14.88 0.73 4.45
C ILE A 25 15.18 1.09 3.00
N VAL A 26 14.12 1.21 2.19
CA VAL A 26 14.20 1.51 0.75
C VAL A 26 13.83 2.95 0.44
N ALA A 27 13.04 3.59 1.30
CA ALA A 27 12.69 5.01 1.19
C ALA A 27 12.28 5.59 2.55
N TYR A 28 12.14 6.89 2.59
CA TYR A 28 11.49 7.63 3.67
C TYR A 28 10.37 8.48 3.10
N VAL A 29 9.25 8.51 3.82
CA VAL A 29 8.10 9.39 3.56
C VAL A 29 7.97 10.31 4.78
N ASN A 30 8.39 11.56 4.63
CA ASN A 30 8.83 12.42 5.74
C ASN A 30 9.93 11.70 6.54
N ASP A 31 9.69 11.45 7.84
CA ASP A 31 10.60 10.70 8.70
C ASP A 31 10.18 9.23 8.88
N SER A 32 9.06 8.81 8.27
CA SER A 32 8.57 7.42 8.35
C SER A 32 9.35 6.53 7.37
N PRO A 33 9.99 5.44 7.83
CA PRO A 33 10.70 4.52 6.95
C PRO A 33 9.73 3.70 6.12
N VAL A 34 10.14 3.39 4.89
CA VAL A 34 9.54 2.38 4.03
C VAL A 34 10.48 1.20 3.97
N GLU A 35 10.03 0.05 4.44
CA GLU A 35 10.80 -1.20 4.42
C GLU A 35 10.64 -1.93 3.08
N ALA A 36 11.64 -2.74 2.71
CA ALA A 36 11.64 -3.48 1.44
C ALA A 36 10.43 -4.41 1.28
N ALA A 37 9.97 -5.01 2.38
CA ALA A 37 8.79 -5.86 2.38
C ALA A 37 7.50 -5.07 2.06
N GLU A 38 7.35 -3.85 2.58
CA GLU A 38 6.21 -2.98 2.24
C GLU A 38 6.18 -2.65 0.74
N LEU A 39 7.34 -2.31 0.19
CA LEU A 39 7.46 -2.04 -1.24
C LEU A 39 7.14 -3.27 -2.08
N LYS A 40 7.66 -4.45 -1.70
CA LYS A 40 7.36 -5.70 -2.41
C LYS A 40 5.87 -6.06 -2.34
N ARG A 41 5.21 -5.88 -1.19
CA ARG A 41 3.76 -6.09 -1.05
C ARG A 41 2.99 -5.24 -2.06
N GLU A 42 3.28 -3.94 -2.10
CA GLU A 42 2.60 -3.04 -3.04
C GLU A 42 2.99 -3.32 -4.50
N MET A 43 4.23 -3.70 -4.78
CA MET A 43 4.63 -4.16 -6.13
C MET A 43 3.82 -5.39 -6.55
N MET A 44 3.62 -6.37 -5.68
CA MET A 44 2.77 -7.53 -5.98
C MET A 44 1.33 -7.11 -6.27
N ARG A 45 0.80 -6.14 -5.53
CA ARG A 45 -0.54 -5.56 -5.75
C ARG A 45 -0.71 -4.91 -7.12
N TYR A 46 0.29 -4.17 -7.60
CA TYR A 46 0.24 -3.45 -8.87
C TYR A 46 0.76 -4.23 -10.06
N ARG A 47 1.32 -5.44 -9.85
CA ARG A 47 1.97 -6.23 -10.91
C ARG A 47 1.07 -6.43 -12.13
N ALA A 48 -0.18 -6.86 -11.91
CA ALA A 48 -1.15 -7.07 -12.99
C ALA A 48 -1.58 -5.76 -13.68
N VAL A 49 -1.67 -4.67 -12.92
CA VAL A 49 -2.01 -3.34 -13.47
C VAL A 49 -0.93 -2.88 -14.43
N VAL A 50 0.33 -2.93 -14.03
CA VAL A 50 1.46 -2.55 -14.88
C VAL A 50 1.56 -3.45 -16.11
N TYR A 51 1.40 -4.77 -15.96
CA TYR A 51 1.36 -5.67 -17.10
C TYR A 51 0.28 -5.25 -18.12
N ASN A 52 -0.93 -4.96 -17.65
CA ASN A 52 -2.04 -4.54 -18.51
C ASN A 52 -1.82 -3.17 -19.16
N GLU A 53 -1.15 -2.24 -18.48
CA GLU A 53 -0.79 -0.93 -19.05
C GLU A 53 0.15 -1.10 -20.25
N TYR A 54 1.19 -1.94 -20.11
CA TYR A 54 2.13 -2.22 -21.21
C TYR A 54 1.52 -3.07 -22.31
N ALA A 55 0.69 -4.07 -21.97
CA ALA A 55 0.01 -4.91 -22.96
C ALA A 55 -0.97 -4.12 -23.85
N LYS A 56 -1.48 -2.98 -23.37
CA LYS A 56 -2.32 -2.05 -24.16
C LYS A 56 -1.50 -1.14 -25.05
N ALA A 57 -0.29 -0.80 -24.63
CA ALA A 57 0.57 0.18 -25.32
C ALA A 57 1.52 -0.47 -26.35
N PHE A 58 1.94 -1.72 -26.13
CA PHE A 58 2.99 -2.38 -26.90
C PHE A 58 2.60 -3.81 -27.31
N ASP A 59 3.16 -4.29 -28.43
CA ASP A 59 3.08 -5.71 -28.81
C ASP A 59 4.07 -6.53 -27.98
N LEU A 60 3.55 -7.28 -27.01
CA LEU A 60 4.36 -8.10 -26.11
C LEU A 60 4.70 -9.49 -26.67
N SER A 61 4.23 -9.86 -27.86
CA SER A 61 4.33 -11.24 -28.40
C SER A 61 5.76 -11.78 -28.54
N LYS A 62 6.75 -10.88 -28.68
CA LYS A 62 8.17 -11.23 -28.85
C LYS A 62 9.04 -10.87 -27.64
N VAL A 63 8.45 -10.33 -26.58
CA VAL A 63 9.18 -9.87 -25.40
C VAL A 63 9.47 -11.04 -24.48
N LYS A 64 10.75 -11.41 -24.32
CA LYS A 64 11.18 -12.54 -23.48
C LYS A 64 11.31 -12.18 -22.01
N ASP A 65 11.94 -11.04 -21.71
CA ASP A 65 12.13 -10.55 -20.35
C ASP A 65 11.31 -9.28 -20.14
N PHE A 66 9.99 -9.46 -20.00
CA PHE A 66 9.05 -8.36 -19.89
C PHE A 66 9.47 -7.33 -18.84
N TRP A 67 9.82 -7.77 -17.64
CA TRP A 67 10.07 -6.87 -16.50
C TRP A 67 11.29 -5.96 -16.68
N HIS A 68 12.29 -6.39 -17.44
CA HIS A 68 13.55 -5.66 -17.62
C HIS A 68 13.76 -5.15 -19.06
N THR A 69 12.83 -5.44 -19.97
CA THR A 69 12.87 -4.87 -21.32
C THR A 69 12.55 -3.38 -21.25
N ASP A 70 13.39 -2.57 -21.89
CA ASP A 70 13.14 -1.14 -22.05
C ASP A 70 12.00 -0.90 -23.04
N PHE A 71 11.02 -0.09 -22.63
CA PHE A 71 10.02 0.47 -23.54
C PHE A 71 10.10 1.98 -23.42
N GLU A 72 10.67 2.63 -24.44
CA GLU A 72 10.77 4.09 -24.52
C GLU A 72 11.51 4.73 -23.32
N GLY A 73 12.58 4.08 -22.84
CA GLY A 73 13.41 4.61 -21.75
C GLY A 73 12.90 4.28 -20.34
N THR A 74 11.90 3.40 -20.19
CA THR A 74 11.44 2.91 -18.90
C THR A 74 11.12 1.42 -18.95
N THR A 75 11.59 0.65 -17.96
CA THR A 75 11.24 -0.77 -17.83
C THR A 75 9.91 -0.97 -17.07
N PRO A 76 9.16 -2.06 -17.29
CA PRO A 76 8.00 -2.36 -16.47
C PRO A 76 8.33 -2.51 -14.98
N MET A 77 9.55 -2.95 -14.63
CA MET A 77 10.01 -3.00 -13.23
C MET A 77 10.15 -1.60 -12.62
N ASP A 78 10.70 -0.62 -13.37
CA ASP A 78 10.75 0.78 -12.92
C ASP A 78 9.34 1.34 -12.71
N SER A 79 8.44 1.11 -13.67
CA SER A 79 7.03 1.51 -13.58
C SER A 79 6.35 0.86 -12.36
N LEU A 80 6.63 -0.42 -12.10
CA LEU A 80 6.09 -1.15 -10.96
C LEU A 80 6.57 -0.58 -9.63
N ARG A 81 7.87 -0.37 -9.46
CA ARG A 81 8.44 0.26 -8.26
C ARG A 81 7.85 1.65 -8.04
N ASN A 82 7.78 2.47 -9.09
CA ASN A 82 7.25 3.83 -9.00
C ASN A 82 5.77 3.85 -8.61
N LYS A 83 4.96 2.93 -9.16
CA LYS A 83 3.53 2.83 -8.84
C LYS A 83 3.31 2.33 -7.40
N ALA A 84 4.11 1.34 -6.97
CA ALA A 84 4.11 0.86 -5.60
C ALA A 84 4.53 1.94 -4.60
N LEU A 85 5.60 2.69 -4.88
CA LEU A 85 6.05 3.79 -4.03
C LEU A 85 5.00 4.90 -3.92
N LYS A 86 4.33 5.26 -5.02
CA LYS A 86 3.21 6.22 -5.01
C LYS A 86 2.07 5.77 -4.09
N SER A 87 1.70 4.49 -4.16
CA SER A 87 0.72 3.88 -3.23
C SER A 87 1.20 3.97 -1.78
N LEU A 88 2.47 3.64 -1.53
CA LEU A 88 3.05 3.69 -0.19
C LEU A 88 3.13 5.09 0.39
N ILE A 89 3.35 6.13 -0.42
CA ILE A 89 3.33 7.52 0.08
C ILE A 89 1.95 7.83 0.67
N GLU A 90 0.86 7.50 -0.03
CA GLU A 90 -0.50 7.68 0.48
C GLU A 90 -0.71 6.86 1.76
N ILE A 91 -0.33 5.57 1.75
CA ILE A 91 -0.44 4.69 2.92
C ILE A 91 0.33 5.24 4.13
N LYS A 92 1.56 5.73 3.94
CA LYS A 92 2.40 6.25 5.03
C LYS A 92 1.84 7.53 5.62
N VAL A 93 1.31 8.43 4.79
CA VAL A 93 0.61 9.64 5.26
C VAL A 93 -0.64 9.27 6.07
N GLN A 94 -1.37 8.25 5.63
CA GLN A 94 -2.51 7.73 6.38
C GLN A 94 -2.10 7.05 7.70
N GLN A 95 -0.99 6.29 7.71
CA GLN A 95 -0.43 5.70 8.93
C GLN A 95 -0.03 6.79 9.94
N GLN A 96 0.59 7.89 9.49
CA GLN A 96 0.88 9.05 10.34
C GLN A 96 -0.39 9.62 10.98
N LEU A 97 -1.48 9.78 10.22
CA LEU A 97 -2.77 10.20 10.78
C LEU A 97 -3.34 9.18 11.78
N LEU A 98 -3.20 7.88 11.50
CA LEU A 98 -3.65 6.84 12.42
C LEU A 98 -2.83 6.86 13.72
N GLU A 99 -1.52 7.06 13.64
CA GLU A 99 -0.62 7.18 14.79
C GLU A 99 -0.95 8.41 15.64
N GLU A 100 -1.15 9.59 15.02
CA GLU A 100 -1.61 10.82 15.70
C GLU A 100 -2.90 10.58 16.51
N ASN A 101 -3.77 9.70 16.02
CA ASN A 101 -5.05 9.35 16.64
C ASN A 101 -4.99 8.07 17.49
N ARG A 102 -3.81 7.43 17.62
CA ARG A 102 -3.60 6.16 18.35
C ARG A 102 -4.49 5.01 17.84
N LEU A 103 -4.71 4.95 16.53
CA LEU A 103 -5.55 3.97 15.84
C LEU A 103 -4.75 2.91 15.05
N TRP A 104 -3.42 3.04 15.00
CA TRP A 104 -2.53 2.07 14.38
C TRP A 104 -1.65 1.41 15.46
N PRO A 105 -1.75 0.09 15.67
CA PRO A 105 -1.03 -0.58 16.76
C PRO A 105 0.39 -1.03 16.38
N TYR A 106 0.84 -0.79 15.15
CA TYR A 106 2.12 -1.26 14.63
C TYR A 106 3.05 -0.09 14.35
N ASN A 107 4.19 -0.03 15.04
CA ASN A 107 5.20 1.03 14.85
C ASN A 107 6.14 0.72 13.69
N THR A 108 6.33 -0.56 13.38
CA THR A 108 7.18 -1.03 12.29
C THR A 108 6.42 -2.04 11.43
N TYR A 109 6.92 -2.26 10.22
CA TYR A 109 6.29 -3.26 9.37
C TYR A 109 6.56 -4.69 9.88
N GLY A 110 7.73 -4.92 10.48
CA GLY A 110 8.04 -6.16 11.20
C GLY A 110 7.01 -6.51 12.29
N GLU A 111 6.52 -5.52 13.06
CA GLU A 111 5.46 -5.75 14.06
C GLU A 111 4.14 -6.20 13.42
N LEU A 112 3.78 -5.67 12.24
CA LEU A 112 2.61 -6.11 11.50
C LEU A 112 2.76 -7.56 11.02
N LEU A 113 3.95 -7.94 10.54
CA LEU A 113 4.23 -9.31 10.10
C LEU A 113 4.19 -10.30 11.27
N ALA A 114 4.70 -9.93 12.44
CA ALA A 114 4.58 -10.75 13.65
C ALA A 114 3.10 -10.93 14.08
N ALA A 115 2.29 -9.87 13.99
CA ALA A 115 0.87 -9.95 14.28
C ALA A 115 0.10 -10.82 13.27
N LEU A 116 0.50 -10.84 12.00
CA LEU A 116 -0.03 -11.75 10.99
C LEU A 116 0.26 -13.21 11.34
N GLU A 117 1.49 -13.53 11.70
CA GLU A 117 1.88 -14.89 12.10
C GLU A 117 1.05 -15.36 13.28
N GLN A 118 0.96 -14.55 14.33
CA GLN A 118 0.15 -14.85 15.50
C GLN A 118 -1.34 -15.05 15.17
N GLU A 119 -1.91 -14.19 14.32
CA GLU A 119 -3.32 -14.33 13.89
C GLU A 119 -3.52 -15.63 13.11
N ASN A 120 -2.61 -15.98 12.20
CA ASN A 120 -2.69 -17.21 11.43
C ASN A 120 -2.58 -18.47 12.30
N GLU A 121 -1.68 -18.48 13.29
CA GLU A 121 -1.59 -19.56 14.27
C GLU A 121 -2.90 -19.73 15.04
N GLN A 122 -3.45 -18.64 15.57
CA GLN A 122 -4.72 -18.67 16.30
C GLN A 122 -5.86 -19.20 15.43
N ARG A 123 -5.94 -18.78 14.17
CA ARG A 123 -6.97 -19.23 13.23
C ARG A 123 -6.82 -20.70 12.89
N GLN A 124 -5.59 -21.20 12.73
CA GLN A 124 -5.36 -22.63 12.54
C GLN A 124 -5.80 -23.44 13.75
N GLN A 125 -5.50 -22.98 14.97
CA GLN A 125 -5.96 -23.65 16.20
C GLN A 125 -7.50 -23.69 16.31
N LYS A 126 -8.18 -22.59 15.95
CA LYS A 126 -9.64 -22.54 15.88
C LYS A 126 -10.20 -23.54 14.85
N ALA A 127 -9.54 -23.66 13.69
CA ALA A 127 -9.95 -24.57 12.63
C ALA A 127 -9.84 -26.03 13.09
N LEU A 128 -8.75 -26.38 13.78
CA LEU A 128 -8.56 -27.71 14.37
C LEU A 128 -9.65 -28.03 15.42
N LYS A 129 -10.06 -27.03 16.21
CA LYS A 129 -11.14 -27.14 17.19
C LYS A 129 -12.54 -27.08 16.58
N LYS A 130 -12.67 -26.95 15.26
CA LYS A 130 -13.95 -26.75 14.54
C LYS A 130 -14.76 -25.55 15.04
N GLU A 131 -14.07 -24.53 15.56
CA GLU A 131 -14.69 -23.26 15.92
C GLU A 131 -15.07 -22.49 14.66
N ILE A 132 -16.07 -21.61 14.76
CA ILE A 132 -16.51 -20.78 13.64
C ILE A 132 -15.42 -19.75 13.30
N ILE A 133 -14.96 -19.77 12.05
CA ILE A 133 -14.00 -18.80 11.49
C ILE A 133 -14.70 -18.03 10.39
N TYR A 134 -14.73 -16.69 10.54
CA TYR A 134 -15.20 -15.80 9.49
C TYR A 134 -14.04 -15.36 8.61
N GLY A 135 -14.14 -15.63 7.30
CA GLY A 135 -13.08 -15.35 6.33
C GLY A 135 -12.09 -16.51 6.18
N PRO A 136 -10.90 -16.28 5.57
CA PRO A 136 -9.94 -17.34 5.34
C PRO A 136 -9.35 -17.87 6.64
N VAL A 137 -8.97 -19.15 6.61
CA VAL A 137 -8.26 -19.81 7.72
C VAL A 137 -6.84 -19.27 7.84
N VAL A 138 -6.20 -18.95 6.71
CA VAL A 138 -4.86 -18.35 6.66
C VAL A 138 -4.95 -17.08 5.83
N TYR A 139 -4.56 -15.96 6.44
CA TYR A 139 -4.37 -14.71 5.73
C TYR A 139 -3.03 -14.68 5.01
N SER A 140 -3.04 -14.15 3.80
CA SER A 140 -1.83 -13.62 3.18
C SER A 140 -1.50 -12.24 3.77
N GLU A 141 -0.26 -11.80 3.58
CA GLU A 141 0.22 -10.48 4.00
C GLU A 141 -0.67 -9.34 3.47
N GLN A 142 -1.01 -9.37 2.17
CA GLN A 142 -1.87 -8.35 1.57
C GLN A 142 -3.27 -8.33 2.21
N ILE A 143 -3.91 -9.50 2.40
CA ILE A 143 -5.27 -9.55 2.94
C ILE A 143 -5.29 -9.06 4.39
N PHE A 144 -4.29 -9.46 5.19
CA PHE A 144 -4.20 -9.02 6.57
C PHE A 144 -3.96 -7.51 6.68
N PHE A 145 -3.01 -6.98 5.89
CA PHE A 145 -2.77 -5.56 5.83
C PHE A 145 -4.03 -4.80 5.42
N ASP A 146 -4.67 -5.17 4.30
CA ASP A 146 -5.88 -4.51 3.79
C ASP A 146 -7.00 -4.54 4.83
N TYR A 147 -7.19 -5.65 5.54
CA TYR A 147 -8.22 -5.76 6.58
C TYR A 147 -7.92 -4.85 7.78
N LYS A 148 -6.72 -4.92 8.35
CA LYS A 148 -6.35 -4.09 9.53
C LYS A 148 -6.37 -2.61 9.17
N PHE A 149 -5.79 -2.26 8.03
CA PHE A 149 -5.67 -0.88 7.57
C PHE A 149 -7.03 -0.27 7.22
N SER A 150 -7.86 -0.98 6.45
CA SER A 150 -9.19 -0.46 6.08
C SER A 150 -10.09 -0.23 7.30
N ASN A 151 -10.06 -1.14 8.28
CA ASN A 151 -10.82 -0.96 9.52
C ASN A 151 -10.31 0.23 10.34
N ALA A 152 -8.99 0.40 10.44
CA ALA A 152 -8.39 1.55 11.12
C ALA A 152 -8.80 2.87 10.44
N LEU A 153 -8.82 2.91 9.11
CA LEU A 153 -9.27 4.07 8.33
C LEU A 153 -10.75 4.40 8.54
N ILE A 154 -11.63 3.40 8.71
CA ILE A 154 -13.04 3.65 9.05
C ILE A 154 -13.13 4.39 10.39
N VAL A 155 -12.41 3.91 11.41
CA VAL A 155 -12.42 4.53 12.73
C VAL A 155 -11.80 5.94 12.68
N LEU A 156 -10.72 6.12 11.92
CA LEU A 156 -10.08 7.42 11.72
C LEU A 156 -11.03 8.45 11.11
N LYS A 157 -11.72 8.11 10.02
CA LYS A 157 -12.65 9.04 9.38
C LYS A 157 -13.75 9.49 10.32
N ASN A 158 -14.23 8.57 11.16
CA ASN A 158 -15.20 8.89 12.22
C ASN A 158 -14.60 9.79 13.31
N SER A 159 -13.34 9.57 13.72
CA SER A 159 -12.68 10.41 14.73
C SER A 159 -12.35 11.83 14.24
N LEU A 160 -12.13 11.98 12.92
CA LEU A 160 -11.88 13.27 12.30
C LEU A 160 -13.17 14.10 12.14
N ALA A 161 -14.34 13.45 12.04
CA ALA A 161 -15.63 14.12 11.90
C ALA A 161 -15.97 14.97 13.13
N GLY A 162 -16.33 16.23 12.92
CA GLY A 162 -16.58 17.21 13.99
C GLY A 162 -15.32 17.80 14.62
N ASN A 163 -14.12 17.30 14.27
CA ASN A 163 -12.84 17.83 14.71
C ASN A 163 -12.08 18.44 13.53
N LYS A 164 -11.22 17.65 12.84
CA LYS A 164 -10.48 18.11 11.66
C LYS A 164 -11.36 18.21 10.41
N ILE A 165 -12.50 17.52 10.38
CA ILE A 165 -13.50 17.57 9.30
C ILE A 165 -14.75 18.25 9.87
N PRO A 166 -15.06 19.50 9.49
CA PRO A 166 -16.25 20.18 9.98
C PRO A 166 -17.50 19.50 9.43
N VAL A 167 -18.47 19.19 10.30
CA VAL A 167 -19.74 18.57 9.91
C VAL A 167 -20.89 19.37 10.50
N ASN A 168 -21.79 19.85 9.64
CA ASN A 168 -23.06 20.49 10.03
C ASN A 168 -24.07 20.41 8.87
N ASP A 169 -25.34 20.66 9.16
CA ASP A 169 -26.43 20.49 8.19
C ASP A 169 -26.28 21.36 6.93
N SER A 170 -25.75 22.58 7.06
CA SER A 170 -25.50 23.46 5.90
C SER A 170 -24.48 22.84 4.93
N LEU A 171 -23.36 22.32 5.46
CA LEU A 171 -22.35 21.63 4.65
C LEU A 171 -22.90 20.34 4.02
N LEU A 172 -23.72 19.60 4.76
CA LEU A 172 -24.32 18.37 4.27
C LEU A 172 -25.37 18.63 3.18
N LEU A 173 -26.14 19.71 3.27
CA LEU A 173 -27.09 20.13 2.23
C LEU A 173 -26.37 20.51 0.94
N VAL A 174 -25.30 21.30 1.03
CA VAL A 174 -24.47 21.65 -0.15
C VAL A 174 -23.90 20.39 -0.81
N HIS A 175 -23.41 19.44 -0.02
CA HIS A 175 -22.93 18.16 -0.53
C HIS A 175 -24.06 17.32 -1.15
N PHE A 176 -25.25 17.32 -0.55
CA PHE A 176 -26.41 16.63 -1.08
C PHE A 176 -26.85 17.17 -2.45
N ASP A 177 -26.87 18.49 -2.62
CA ASP A 177 -27.15 19.14 -3.91
C ASP A 177 -26.09 18.79 -4.95
N THR A 178 -24.84 18.66 -4.53
CA THR A 178 -23.74 18.18 -5.39
C THR A 178 -23.96 16.73 -5.82
N LEU A 179 -24.38 15.84 -4.90
CA LEU A 179 -24.70 14.46 -5.25
C LEU A 179 -25.90 14.36 -6.21
N LYS A 180 -26.87 15.28 -6.13
CA LYS A 180 -27.97 15.37 -7.09
C LYS A 180 -27.49 15.84 -8.46
N SER A 181 -26.65 16.87 -8.52
CA SER A 181 -26.13 17.38 -9.79
C SER A 181 -25.20 16.40 -10.50
N GLU A 182 -24.47 15.58 -9.73
CA GLU A 182 -23.64 14.48 -10.23
C GLU A 182 -24.46 13.22 -10.62
N GLY A 183 -25.79 13.22 -10.41
CA GLY A 183 -26.67 12.09 -10.73
C GLY A 183 -26.53 10.90 -9.77
N VAL A 184 -25.81 11.05 -8.66
CA VAL A 184 -25.68 10.01 -7.62
C VAL A 184 -27.00 9.84 -6.87
N TYR A 185 -27.71 10.94 -6.63
CA TYR A 185 -29.05 10.93 -6.09
C TYR A 185 -30.05 11.50 -7.07
N SER A 186 -31.21 10.84 -7.13
CA SER A 186 -32.35 11.28 -7.91
C SER A 186 -33.04 12.49 -7.26
N ALA A 187 -33.84 13.21 -8.05
CA ALA A 187 -34.46 14.47 -7.63
C ALA A 187 -35.41 14.29 -6.44
N GLU A 188 -36.11 13.15 -6.37
CA GLU A 188 -37.10 12.80 -5.34
C GLU A 188 -36.49 12.39 -3.99
N LYS A 189 -35.18 12.10 -3.94
CA LYS A 189 -34.53 11.81 -2.65
C LYS A 189 -34.54 13.05 -1.77
N THR A 190 -34.84 12.85 -0.48
CA THR A 190 -34.86 13.89 0.54
C THR A 190 -33.62 13.80 1.43
N PHE A 191 -33.20 14.95 1.96
CA PHE A 191 -32.04 15.05 2.82
C PHE A 191 -32.20 14.20 4.09
N ASP A 192 -33.34 14.32 4.78
CA ASP A 192 -33.57 13.67 6.08
C ASP A 192 -33.49 12.13 6.02
N ASN A 193 -34.04 11.53 4.96
CA ASN A 193 -34.04 10.07 4.79
C ASN A 193 -32.65 9.49 4.53
N PHE A 194 -31.71 10.31 4.05
CA PHE A 194 -30.37 9.88 3.64
C PHE A 194 -29.26 10.61 4.40
N LYS A 195 -29.59 11.33 5.48
CA LYS A 195 -28.66 12.22 6.20
C LYS A 195 -27.37 11.51 6.61
N ARG A 196 -27.47 10.25 7.08
CA ARG A 196 -26.29 9.44 7.45
C ARG A 196 -25.41 9.13 6.23
N GLN A 197 -25.97 8.63 5.14
CA GLN A 197 -25.21 8.29 3.93
C GLN A 197 -24.60 9.54 3.26
N ILE A 198 -25.32 10.66 3.31
CA ILE A 198 -24.82 11.97 2.87
C ILE A 198 -23.63 12.38 3.73
N MET A 199 -23.73 12.23 5.06
CA MET A 199 -22.63 12.51 5.98
C MET A 199 -21.41 11.61 5.74
N ASP A 200 -21.60 10.30 5.58
CA ASP A 200 -20.50 9.36 5.32
C ASP A 200 -19.79 9.70 4.00
N SER A 201 -20.57 9.97 2.94
CA SER A 201 -20.04 10.40 1.64
C SER A 201 -19.32 11.75 1.71
N TYR A 202 -19.84 12.68 2.49
CA TYR A 202 -19.24 13.99 2.72
C TYR A 202 -17.89 13.85 3.43
N ILE A 203 -17.85 13.08 4.52
CA ILE A 203 -16.62 12.79 5.28
C ILE A 203 -15.58 12.16 4.35
N ASP A 204 -15.97 11.16 3.55
CA ASP A 204 -15.07 10.52 2.58
C ASP A 204 -14.51 11.52 1.56
N ARG A 205 -15.35 12.43 1.04
CA ARG A 205 -14.93 13.44 0.06
C ARG A 205 -13.98 14.46 0.69
N VAL A 206 -14.27 14.95 1.89
CA VAL A 206 -13.39 15.90 2.61
C VAL A 206 -12.07 15.23 3.00
N TYR A 207 -12.14 14.00 3.52
CA TYR A 207 -10.97 13.21 3.89
C TYR A 207 -10.03 12.99 2.68
N LYS A 208 -10.56 12.63 1.50
CA LYS A 208 -9.75 12.51 0.28
C LYS A 208 -9.02 13.80 -0.09
N ARG A 209 -9.67 14.96 0.07
CA ARG A 209 -9.02 16.27 -0.17
C ARG A 209 -7.94 16.57 0.86
N LEU A 210 -8.20 16.28 2.13
CA LEU A 210 -7.21 16.41 3.21
C LEU A 210 -5.98 15.54 2.92
N LEU A 211 -6.21 14.27 2.59
CA LEU A 211 -5.14 13.31 2.27
C LEU A 211 -4.34 13.77 1.06
N ALA A 212 -5.00 14.20 -0.02
CA ALA A 212 -4.31 14.71 -1.21
C ALA A 212 -3.42 15.92 -0.89
N LYS A 213 -3.90 16.84 -0.03
CA LYS A 213 -3.08 17.98 0.43
C LYS A 213 -1.84 17.49 1.19
N MET A 214 -2.02 16.56 2.14
CA MET A 214 -0.91 16.03 2.94
C MET A 214 0.12 15.27 2.09
N VAL A 215 -0.34 14.47 1.13
CA VAL A 215 0.53 13.76 0.17
C VAL A 215 1.34 14.76 -0.66
N ASN A 216 0.73 15.87 -1.11
CA ASN A 216 1.46 16.91 -1.87
C ASN A 216 2.51 17.65 -1.05
N GLU A 217 2.33 17.75 0.27
CA GLU A 217 3.27 18.41 1.20
C GLU A 217 4.38 17.47 1.68
N THR A 218 4.26 16.17 1.38
CA THR A 218 5.15 15.13 1.88
C THR A 218 6.48 15.11 1.14
N LYS A 219 7.57 14.92 1.89
CA LYS A 219 8.93 14.77 1.35
C LYS A 219 9.25 13.29 1.18
N VAL A 220 9.77 12.91 0.03
CA VAL A 220 10.13 11.50 -0.26
C VAL A 220 11.62 11.41 -0.57
N LYS A 221 12.30 10.48 0.11
CA LYS A 221 13.73 10.20 -0.11
C LYS A 221 13.92 8.71 -0.35
N THR A 222 14.26 8.32 -1.57
CA THR A 222 14.61 6.93 -1.92
C THR A 222 16.06 6.62 -1.56
N MET A 223 16.30 5.41 -1.08
CA MET A 223 17.64 4.86 -0.81
C MET A 223 18.17 4.14 -2.05
N LYS A 224 19.49 3.91 -2.16
CA LYS A 224 20.09 3.23 -3.33
C LYS A 224 19.43 1.88 -3.61
N ILE A 225 19.18 1.12 -2.55
CA ILE A 225 18.56 -0.21 -2.60
C ILE A 225 17.14 -0.22 -3.20
N TYR A 226 16.46 0.93 -3.27
CA TYR A 226 15.15 1.07 -3.92
C TYR A 226 15.16 0.53 -5.35
N ASN A 227 16.21 0.85 -6.12
CA ASN A 227 16.31 0.43 -7.53
C ASN A 227 16.67 -1.05 -7.69
N GLU A 228 17.02 -1.73 -6.61
CA GLU A 228 17.42 -3.14 -6.58
C GLU A 228 16.24 -4.05 -6.18
N ILE A 229 15.09 -3.48 -5.78
CA ILE A 229 13.92 -4.26 -5.38
C ILE A 229 13.18 -4.81 -6.60
N VAL A 230 12.94 -6.11 -6.57
CA VAL A 230 12.22 -6.89 -7.60
C VAL A 230 11.17 -7.80 -6.95
N VAL A 231 10.22 -8.29 -7.76
CA VAL A 231 9.16 -9.26 -7.39
C VAL A 231 9.14 -10.49 -8.29
#